data_AF-A0A3S2DIF1-F1
#
_entry.id   AF-A0A3S2DIF1-F1
#
_cell.length_a   1.000
_cell.length_b   1.000
_cell.length_c   1.000
_cell.angle_alpha   90.00
_cell.angle_beta   90.00
_cell.angle_gamma   90.00
#
_symmetry.space_group_name_H-M   'P 1'
#
loop_
_entity.id
_entity.type
_entity.pdbx_description
1 polymer ?
#
loop_
_entity_poly.entity_id
_entity_poly.type
_entity_poly.pdbx_seq_one_letter_code
_entity_poly.pdbx_strand_id
1 'polypeptide(L)'
;MAGAQTHRLGNGGLVDRSAPLNFRFDGKAFSGFQGDTLASALIANGVKLVGRSFKYHRPRGILTAGSEEPNALVELRTGARREPNTKATTAELYDGLEAASQNRWPSLRRDVMSVNQLFAPIFVAGFYYKTFMWPAKFWEAIYEPAIRRAAGLGRAAGIADPDHYDKAWAHCDVLIAGSGPAGLAAALAAGRSGARVILCEEDFVLGGRLLSDGGMIDGEPAAEWISRTLAELAGMPDVRVMTRTTLFGVYDGGTYGAIERVNDHLPSPPEHQVRQRLWRIVAKRCVVAAGAIERPIVFAGNDTPGVMMASAMRTYVARYAATPAKRIALFTNNEDGWRTVGAALGAGLQIAAVIDARPEISPAHRSLASKGGFPVLHGSVSGVDGGKDGVRKIAVSLTGGARAEVEADGLAVSGGWNPAVGLTSYH
;
A
#
# COMPACT_ATOMS: atom_id res chain seq x y z
N MET A 1 -15.06 -22.00 11.02
CA MET A 1 -13.59 -22.03 11.18
C MET A 1 -12.98 -21.15 10.10
N ALA A 2 -12.11 -20.21 10.48
CA ALA A 2 -11.31 -19.47 9.50
C ALA A 2 -10.42 -20.48 8.74
N GLY A 3 -10.33 -20.35 7.41
CA GLY A 3 -9.54 -21.25 6.57
C GLY A 3 -8.04 -21.07 6.78
N ALA A 4 -7.24 -22.05 6.35
CA ALA A 4 -5.78 -21.91 6.33
C ALA A 4 -5.35 -20.76 5.40
N GLN A 5 -4.35 -19.97 5.83
CA GLN A 5 -3.75 -18.90 5.03
C GLN A 5 -2.90 -19.49 3.88
N THR A 6 -3.55 -19.80 2.76
CA THR A 6 -2.95 -20.51 1.60
C THR A 6 -1.76 -19.81 0.93
N HIS A 7 -1.53 -18.53 1.21
CA HIS A 7 -0.50 -17.69 0.63
C HIS A 7 0.43 -17.08 1.69
N ARG A 8 0.37 -17.53 2.95
CA ARG A 8 1.36 -17.18 3.97
C ARG A 8 2.54 -18.14 3.92
N LEU A 9 3.76 -17.63 4.00
CA LEU A 9 4.98 -18.42 4.20
C LEU A 9 5.01 -18.98 5.63
N GLY A 10 5.61 -20.15 5.80
CA GLY A 10 5.70 -20.83 7.10
C GLY A 10 6.52 -20.10 8.15
N ASN A 11 7.43 -19.22 7.73
CA ASN A 11 8.31 -18.44 8.60
C ASN A 11 8.50 -17.01 8.07
N GLY A 12 9.26 -16.20 8.81
CA GLY A 12 9.54 -14.80 8.46
C GLY A 12 8.34 -13.88 8.65
N GLY A 13 8.52 -12.64 8.22
CA GLY A 13 7.60 -11.53 8.42
C GLY A 13 7.70 -10.91 9.82
N LEU A 14 7.44 -9.62 9.92
CA LEU A 14 7.26 -8.84 11.14
C LEU A 14 5.81 -8.94 11.63
N VAL A 15 5.35 -10.18 11.82
CA VAL A 15 4.03 -10.51 12.35
C VAL A 15 4.19 -11.43 13.56
N ASP A 16 3.36 -11.22 14.59
CA ASP A 16 3.34 -12.07 15.77
C ASP A 16 2.44 -13.28 15.53
N ARG A 17 3.08 -14.41 15.20
CA ARG A 17 2.40 -15.68 14.94
C ARG A 17 1.77 -16.30 16.19
N SER A 18 2.13 -15.84 17.39
CA SER A 18 1.51 -16.26 18.65
C SER A 18 0.21 -15.53 18.96
N ALA A 19 -0.05 -14.41 18.27
CA ALA A 19 -1.23 -13.57 18.42
C ALA A 19 -2.11 -13.59 17.14
N PRO A 20 -2.86 -14.67 16.87
CA PRO A 20 -3.78 -14.73 15.74
C PRO A 20 -4.97 -13.78 15.93
N LEU A 21 -5.38 -13.13 14.85
CA LEU A 21 -6.52 -12.22 14.81
C LEU A 21 -7.58 -12.73 13.83
N ASN A 22 -8.85 -12.61 14.18
CA ASN A 22 -9.97 -12.92 13.29
C ASN A 22 -10.52 -11.64 12.68
N PHE A 23 -10.88 -11.67 11.40
CA PHE A 23 -11.51 -10.53 10.74
C PHE A 23 -12.49 -10.98 9.66
N ARG A 24 -13.30 -10.05 9.18
CA ARG A 24 -14.26 -10.28 8.09
C ARG A 24 -14.00 -9.33 6.94
N PHE A 25 -14.04 -9.87 5.72
CA PHE A 25 -14.06 -9.09 4.49
C PHE A 25 -15.22 -9.54 3.60
N ASP A 26 -16.10 -8.60 3.23
CA ASP A 26 -17.34 -8.89 2.51
C ASP A 26 -18.20 -9.98 3.17
N GLY A 27 -18.24 -9.97 4.51
CA GLY A 27 -18.98 -10.94 5.33
C GLY A 27 -18.32 -12.31 5.46
N LYS A 28 -17.25 -12.61 4.71
CA LYS A 28 -16.48 -13.85 4.83
C LYS A 28 -15.43 -13.72 5.94
N ALA A 29 -15.31 -14.75 6.78
CA ALA A 29 -14.32 -14.81 7.85
C ALA A 29 -12.93 -15.21 7.34
N PHE A 30 -11.90 -14.57 7.88
CA PHE A 30 -10.48 -14.78 7.60
C PHE A 30 -9.68 -14.68 8.89
N SER A 31 -8.43 -15.14 8.84
CA SER A 31 -7.46 -15.00 9.95
C SER A 31 -6.24 -14.21 9.52
N GLY A 32 -5.64 -13.49 10.46
CA GLY A 32 -4.40 -12.75 10.33
C GLY A 32 -3.58 -12.88 11.62
N PHE A 33 -2.54 -12.07 11.74
CA PHE A 33 -1.70 -12.00 12.93
C PHE A 33 -1.53 -10.55 13.35
N GLN A 34 -1.24 -10.31 14.63
CA GLN A 34 -0.81 -8.98 15.05
C GLN A 34 0.42 -8.54 14.26
N GLY A 35 0.42 -7.29 13.79
CA GLY A 35 1.43 -6.77 12.86
C GLY A 35 1.03 -6.87 11.38
N ASP A 36 -0.05 -7.58 11.03
CA ASP A 36 -0.64 -7.48 9.69
C ASP A 36 -1.33 -6.12 9.47
N THR A 37 -1.40 -5.72 8.21
CA THR A 37 -2.43 -4.81 7.72
C THR A 37 -3.59 -5.61 7.13
N LEU A 38 -4.74 -4.98 6.91
CA LEU A 38 -5.85 -5.64 6.21
C LEU A 38 -5.40 -6.17 4.84
N ALA A 39 -4.59 -5.42 4.09
CA ALA A 39 -4.07 -5.85 2.80
C ALA A 39 -3.16 -7.08 2.92
N SER A 40 -2.21 -7.10 3.85
CA SER A 40 -1.30 -8.25 4.02
C SER A 40 -2.07 -9.51 4.45
N ALA A 41 -3.04 -9.36 5.35
CA ALA A 41 -3.90 -10.45 5.77
C ALA A 41 -4.79 -10.98 4.63
N LEU A 42 -5.36 -10.10 3.80
CA LEU A 42 -6.11 -10.49 2.60
C LEU A 42 -5.24 -11.28 1.61
N ILE A 43 -4.02 -10.79 1.34
CA ILE A 43 -3.05 -11.47 0.46
C ILE A 43 -2.71 -12.85 1.01
N ALA A 44 -2.39 -12.96 2.30
CA ALA A 44 -2.07 -14.24 2.93
C ALA A 44 -3.21 -15.27 2.86
N ASN A 45 -4.46 -14.81 2.79
CA ASN A 45 -5.64 -15.63 2.58
C ASN A 45 -5.98 -15.88 1.10
N GLY A 46 -5.13 -15.44 0.16
CA GLY A 46 -5.30 -15.65 -1.28
C GLY A 46 -6.35 -14.75 -1.92
N VAL A 47 -6.70 -13.62 -1.31
CA VAL A 47 -7.66 -12.67 -1.87
C VAL A 47 -6.96 -11.79 -2.90
N LYS A 48 -7.24 -12.04 -4.19
CA LYS A 48 -6.73 -11.23 -5.31
C LYS A 48 -7.62 -10.04 -5.67
N LEU A 49 -8.93 -10.20 -5.52
CA LEU A 49 -9.94 -9.19 -5.88
C LEU A 49 -10.41 -8.48 -4.62
N VAL A 50 -10.15 -7.17 -4.54
CA VAL A 50 -10.47 -6.33 -3.36
C VAL A 50 -11.45 -5.21 -3.68
N GLY A 51 -11.59 -4.85 -4.96
CA GLY A 51 -12.47 -3.77 -5.37
C GLY A 51 -12.82 -3.79 -6.86
N ARG A 52 -13.56 -2.77 -7.27
CA ARG A 52 -13.99 -2.54 -8.66
C ARG A 52 -13.69 -1.10 -9.02
N SER A 53 -13.23 -0.87 -10.24
CA SER A 53 -12.94 0.49 -10.69
C SER A 53 -14.21 1.35 -10.69
N PHE A 54 -14.05 2.61 -10.27
CA PHE A 54 -15.12 3.58 -10.09
C PHE A 54 -16.18 3.60 -11.20
N LYS A 55 -15.72 3.66 -12.45
CA LYS A 55 -16.60 3.92 -13.61
C LYS A 55 -16.94 2.66 -14.39
N TYR A 56 -15.95 1.81 -14.60
CA TYR A 56 -16.04 0.69 -15.53
C TYR A 56 -16.26 -0.64 -14.81
N HIS A 57 -16.25 -0.67 -13.47
CA HIS A 57 -16.39 -1.90 -12.69
C HIS A 57 -15.36 -2.98 -13.10
N ARG A 58 -14.17 -2.53 -13.54
CA ARG A 58 -13.07 -3.44 -13.85
C ARG A 58 -12.57 -4.06 -12.55
N PRO A 59 -12.27 -5.37 -12.52
CA PRO A 59 -11.69 -6.01 -11.34
C PRO A 59 -10.44 -5.26 -10.86
N ARG A 60 -10.31 -5.02 -9.56
CA ARG A 60 -9.11 -4.40 -8.97
C ARG A 60 -8.55 -5.22 -7.82
N GLY A 61 -7.23 -5.40 -7.86
CA GLY A 61 -6.43 -5.98 -6.78
C GLY A 61 -5.65 -4.91 -6.02
N ILE A 62 -4.96 -5.34 -4.97
CA ILE A 62 -3.98 -4.52 -4.25
C ILE A 62 -2.79 -4.24 -5.18
N LEU A 63 -2.38 -2.98 -5.29
CA LEU A 63 -1.32 -2.54 -6.19
C LEU A 63 -0.03 -2.18 -5.44
N THR A 64 -0.15 -1.63 -4.23
CA THR A 64 0.96 -1.08 -3.46
C THR A 64 0.96 -1.61 -2.02
N ALA A 65 1.79 -1.08 -1.12
CA ALA A 65 1.90 -1.54 0.27
C ALA A 65 1.93 -0.41 1.31
N GLY A 66 1.72 0.84 0.90
CA GLY A 66 1.69 2.00 1.78
C GLY A 66 0.50 2.92 1.52
N SER A 67 0.66 4.19 1.91
CA SER A 67 -0.37 5.24 1.80
C SER A 67 -0.67 5.66 0.35
N GLU A 68 0.14 5.22 -0.62
CA GLU A 68 -0.01 5.48 -2.05
C GLU A 68 -1.01 4.55 -2.78
N GLU A 69 -1.65 3.61 -2.08
CA GLU A 69 -2.56 2.61 -2.66
C GLU A 69 -3.80 3.25 -3.35
N PRO A 70 -4.03 2.98 -4.65
CA PRO A 70 -5.13 3.59 -5.39
C PRO A 70 -6.40 2.70 -5.51
N ASN A 71 -6.28 1.39 -5.33
CA ASN A 71 -7.33 0.43 -5.66
C ASN A 71 -8.03 -0.16 -4.42
N ALA A 72 -7.26 -0.59 -3.42
CA ALA A 72 -7.75 -1.34 -2.26
C ALA A 72 -8.40 -0.43 -1.20
N LEU A 73 -9.40 0.34 -1.63
CA LEU A 73 -10.23 1.19 -0.79
C LEU A 73 -11.43 0.40 -0.27
N VAL A 74 -11.55 0.30 1.05
CA VAL A 74 -12.58 -0.48 1.74
C VAL A 74 -13.43 0.40 2.64
N GLU A 75 -14.65 -0.06 2.91
CA GLU A 75 -15.44 0.45 4.02
C GLU A 75 -15.06 -0.35 5.27
N LEU A 76 -14.56 0.32 6.31
CA LEU A 76 -14.26 -0.28 7.61
C LEU A 76 -15.40 -0.07 8.60
N ARG A 77 -15.48 -0.98 9.57
CA ARG A 77 -16.38 -0.93 10.73
C ARG A 77 -17.85 -0.89 10.30
N THR A 78 -18.75 -0.70 11.25
CA THR A 78 -20.19 -0.66 11.02
C THR A 78 -20.86 0.41 11.89
N GLY A 79 -22.17 0.58 11.69
CA GLY A 79 -22.97 1.54 12.48
C GLY A 79 -22.44 2.96 12.37
N ALA A 80 -22.29 3.61 13.53
CA ALA A 80 -21.88 5.01 13.65
C ALA A 80 -20.39 5.25 13.36
N ARG A 81 -19.56 4.21 13.48
CA ARG A 81 -18.11 4.25 13.24
C ARG A 81 -17.72 3.86 11.80
N ARG A 82 -18.71 3.75 10.90
CA ARG A 82 -18.48 3.34 9.51
C ARG A 82 -17.57 4.34 8.79
N GLU A 83 -16.51 3.83 8.19
CA GLU A 83 -15.48 4.63 7.53
C GLU A 83 -15.28 4.20 6.09
N PRO A 84 -15.72 5.02 5.11
CA PRO A 84 -15.48 4.74 3.71
C PRO A 84 -14.06 5.13 3.28
N ASN A 85 -13.59 4.53 2.19
CA ASN A 85 -12.36 4.87 1.49
C ASN A 85 -11.07 4.68 2.32
N THR A 86 -11.10 3.80 3.33
CA THR A 86 -9.89 3.43 4.05
C THR A 86 -9.02 2.55 3.17
N LYS A 87 -7.72 2.85 3.10
CA LYS A 87 -6.75 2.04 2.36
C LYS A 87 -6.44 0.79 3.18
N ALA A 88 -6.71 -0.38 2.60
CA ALA A 88 -6.42 -1.65 3.26
C ALA A 88 -4.93 -1.83 3.59
N THR A 89 -4.04 -1.15 2.85
CA THR A 89 -2.58 -1.19 3.01
C THR A 89 -2.08 -0.48 4.27
N THR A 90 -2.84 0.46 4.82
CA THR A 90 -2.47 1.23 6.02
C THR A 90 -3.38 0.96 7.21
N ALA A 91 -4.43 0.14 7.02
CA ALA A 91 -5.30 -0.29 8.09
C ALA A 91 -4.65 -1.44 8.87
N GLU A 92 -4.16 -1.16 10.07
CA GLU A 92 -3.68 -2.18 11.00
C GLU A 92 -4.79 -3.17 11.33
N LEU A 93 -4.45 -4.47 11.28
CA LEU A 93 -5.38 -5.52 11.61
C LEU A 93 -5.58 -5.58 13.13
N TYR A 94 -6.83 -5.68 13.56
CA TYR A 94 -7.22 -5.98 14.94
C TYR A 94 -8.26 -7.09 14.98
N ASP A 95 -8.38 -7.77 16.12
CA ASP A 95 -9.36 -8.85 16.28
C ASP A 95 -10.79 -8.30 16.17
N GLY A 96 -11.61 -8.98 15.37
CA GLY A 96 -12.97 -8.56 15.07
C GLY A 96 -13.09 -7.47 14.00
N LEU A 97 -12.01 -7.10 13.30
CA LEU A 97 -12.08 -6.11 12.22
C LEU A 97 -13.11 -6.53 11.16
N GLU A 98 -14.01 -5.61 10.81
CA GLU A 98 -14.97 -5.78 9.72
C GLU A 98 -14.68 -4.81 8.58
N ALA A 99 -14.58 -5.34 7.36
CA ALA A 99 -14.34 -4.58 6.15
C ALA A 99 -15.26 -5.04 5.00
N ALA A 100 -15.64 -4.12 4.13
CA ALA A 100 -16.40 -4.39 2.92
C ALA A 100 -15.75 -3.74 1.69
N SER A 101 -15.80 -4.46 0.57
CA SER A 101 -15.40 -3.89 -0.72
C SER A 101 -16.40 -2.85 -1.20
N GLN A 102 -15.89 -1.82 -1.88
CA GLN A 102 -16.70 -0.71 -2.36
C GLN A 102 -17.03 -0.86 -3.86
N ASN A 103 -18.07 -0.14 -4.31
CA ASN A 103 -18.47 -0.02 -5.70
C ASN A 103 -18.79 -1.35 -6.42
N ARG A 104 -19.64 -2.18 -5.81
CA ARG A 104 -20.02 -3.51 -6.34
C ARG A 104 -21.50 -3.83 -6.12
N TRP A 105 -22.14 -4.55 -7.05
CA TRP A 105 -23.50 -5.08 -6.85
C TRP A 105 -23.83 -6.36 -7.66
N PRO A 106 -24.45 -7.40 -7.08
CA PRO A 106 -24.72 -7.58 -5.66
C PRO A 106 -23.47 -7.94 -4.84
N SER A 107 -22.43 -8.51 -5.46
CA SER A 107 -21.19 -8.89 -4.78
C SER A 107 -19.96 -8.58 -5.62
N LEU A 108 -18.79 -8.52 -4.97
CA LEU A 108 -17.54 -8.19 -5.64
C LEU A 108 -17.22 -9.14 -6.81
N ARG A 109 -17.50 -10.44 -6.65
CA ARG A 109 -17.28 -11.47 -7.68
C ARG A 109 -18.39 -11.52 -8.75
N ARG A 110 -19.63 -11.16 -8.40
CA ARG A 110 -20.80 -11.14 -9.29
C ARG A 110 -21.30 -9.70 -9.39
N ASP A 111 -20.57 -8.87 -10.13
CA ASP A 111 -20.89 -7.46 -10.28
C ASP A 111 -21.61 -7.21 -11.61
N VAL A 112 -22.92 -6.95 -11.56
CA VAL A 112 -23.75 -6.76 -12.76
C VAL A 112 -23.34 -5.50 -13.52
N MET A 113 -22.86 -4.47 -12.80
CA MET A 113 -22.37 -3.24 -13.42
C MET A 113 -21.09 -3.43 -14.24
N SER A 114 -20.46 -4.62 -14.18
CA SER A 114 -19.34 -4.98 -15.06
C SER A 114 -19.68 -4.98 -16.55
N VAL A 115 -20.98 -5.04 -16.92
CA VAL A 115 -21.46 -4.85 -18.30
C VAL A 115 -21.04 -3.49 -18.87
N ASN A 116 -20.83 -2.48 -18.01
CA ASN A 116 -20.35 -1.15 -18.42
C ASN A 116 -19.02 -1.20 -19.19
N GLN A 117 -18.23 -2.27 -19.04
CA GLN A 117 -16.98 -2.46 -19.77
C GLN A 117 -17.21 -2.56 -21.29
N LEU A 118 -18.34 -3.12 -21.74
CA LEU A 118 -18.67 -3.25 -23.17
C LEU A 118 -18.93 -1.89 -23.83
N PHE A 119 -19.31 -0.89 -23.02
CA PHE A 119 -19.62 0.46 -23.47
C PHE A 119 -18.55 1.48 -23.05
N ALA A 120 -17.37 1.01 -22.61
CA ALA A 120 -16.28 1.87 -22.15
C ALA A 120 -15.90 3.02 -23.12
N PRO A 121 -15.90 2.83 -24.47
CA PRO A 121 -15.61 3.92 -25.41
C PRO A 121 -16.64 5.08 -25.38
N ILE A 122 -17.87 4.82 -24.94
CA ILE A 122 -18.95 5.81 -24.86
C ILE A 122 -18.85 6.60 -23.56
N PHE A 123 -18.45 5.94 -22.48
CA PHE A 123 -18.27 6.57 -21.18
C PHE A 123 -16.93 7.32 -21.11
N VAL A 124 -16.77 8.39 -21.89
CA VAL A 124 -15.64 9.34 -21.76
C VAL A 124 -15.82 10.29 -20.58
N ALA A 125 -14.76 11.02 -20.19
CA ALA A 125 -14.87 12.02 -19.13
C ALA A 125 -15.93 13.08 -19.50
N GLY A 126 -16.79 13.44 -18.54
CA GLY A 126 -17.87 14.41 -18.76
C GLY A 126 -19.10 13.90 -19.52
N PHE A 127 -19.16 12.61 -19.91
CA PHE A 127 -20.32 12.02 -20.61
C PHE A 127 -21.65 12.28 -19.90
N TYR A 128 -21.69 12.08 -18.58
CA TYR A 128 -22.92 12.24 -17.80
C TYR A 128 -23.45 13.68 -17.85
N TYR A 129 -22.55 14.66 -17.74
CA TYR A 129 -22.91 16.08 -17.80
C TYR A 129 -23.41 16.49 -19.18
N LYS A 130 -22.82 15.94 -20.25
CA LYS A 130 -23.25 16.25 -21.63
C LYS A 130 -24.57 15.60 -22.02
N THR A 131 -24.90 14.44 -21.45
CA THR A 131 -26.02 13.60 -21.91
C THR A 131 -27.25 13.72 -21.03
N PHE A 132 -27.08 13.91 -19.71
CA PHE A 132 -28.17 13.74 -18.74
C PHE A 132 -28.54 15.00 -17.95
N MET A 133 -27.88 16.15 -18.17
CA MET A 133 -28.26 17.41 -17.49
C MET A 133 -29.60 17.98 -17.98
N TRP A 134 -30.11 17.50 -19.11
CA TRP A 134 -31.39 17.92 -19.68
C TRP A 134 -32.30 16.71 -19.90
N PRO A 135 -33.59 16.76 -19.52
CA PRO A 135 -34.26 17.85 -18.79
C PRO A 135 -33.87 17.88 -17.30
N ALA A 136 -33.76 19.08 -16.70
CA ALA A 136 -33.33 19.25 -15.30
C ALA A 136 -34.16 18.44 -14.28
N LYS A 137 -35.48 18.31 -14.51
CA LYS A 137 -36.36 17.50 -13.65
C LYS A 137 -35.97 16.01 -13.60
N PHE A 138 -35.46 15.48 -14.71
CA PHE A 138 -35.00 14.09 -14.78
C PHE A 138 -33.60 13.92 -14.16
N TRP A 139 -32.77 14.96 -14.22
CA TRP A 139 -31.48 14.96 -13.54
C TRP A 139 -31.67 14.73 -12.03
N GLU A 140 -32.45 15.55 -11.35
CA GLU A 140 -32.66 15.44 -9.91
C GLU A 140 -33.42 14.17 -9.51
N ALA A 141 -34.44 13.77 -10.30
CA ALA A 141 -35.32 12.67 -9.91
C ALA A 141 -34.80 11.27 -10.27
N ILE A 142 -34.01 11.14 -11.35
CA ILE A 142 -33.67 9.84 -11.94
C ILE A 142 -32.17 9.68 -12.17
N TYR A 143 -31.57 10.58 -12.96
CA TYR A 143 -30.19 10.40 -13.39
C TYR A 143 -29.20 10.57 -12.25
N GLU A 144 -29.30 11.66 -11.48
CA GLU A 144 -28.39 11.93 -10.37
C GLU A 144 -28.46 10.83 -9.30
N PRO A 145 -29.64 10.42 -8.76
CA PRO A 145 -29.68 9.36 -7.76
C PRO A 145 -29.14 8.02 -8.26
N ALA A 146 -29.42 7.66 -9.52
CA ALA A 146 -28.91 6.43 -10.13
C ALA A 146 -27.39 6.48 -10.34
N ILE A 147 -26.87 7.60 -10.87
CA ILE A 147 -25.44 7.82 -11.08
C ILE A 147 -24.71 7.86 -9.74
N ARG A 148 -25.21 8.55 -8.71
CA ARG A 148 -24.61 8.58 -7.37
C ARG A 148 -24.53 7.19 -6.75
N ARG A 149 -25.53 6.34 -6.99
CA ARG A 149 -25.55 4.95 -6.51
C ARG A 149 -24.58 4.06 -7.28
N ALA A 150 -24.41 4.29 -8.59
CA ALA A 150 -23.54 3.50 -9.46
C ALA A 150 -22.08 3.97 -9.47
N ALA A 151 -21.83 5.23 -9.11
CA ALA A 151 -20.53 5.89 -9.16
C ALA A 151 -20.17 6.50 -7.80
N GLY A 152 -20.60 5.88 -6.69
CA GLY A 152 -20.20 6.26 -5.33
C GLY A 152 -19.16 5.29 -4.78
N LEU A 153 -18.07 5.80 -4.21
CA LEU A 153 -17.10 4.98 -3.46
C LEU A 153 -17.34 5.10 -1.95
N GLY A 154 -17.81 3.99 -1.38
CA GLY A 154 -18.10 3.87 0.06
C GLY A 154 -19.36 4.62 0.50
N ARG A 155 -19.79 4.36 1.73
CA ARG A 155 -20.93 5.04 2.35
C ARG A 155 -20.55 5.56 3.73
N ALA A 156 -20.90 6.82 4.01
CA ALA A 156 -20.78 7.37 5.37
C ALA A 156 -21.87 6.80 6.30
N ALA A 157 -21.63 6.82 7.61
CA ALA A 157 -22.57 6.31 8.61
C ALA A 157 -23.96 6.98 8.56
N GLY A 158 -23.99 8.30 8.29
CA GLY A 158 -25.22 9.11 8.30
C GLY A 158 -25.78 9.40 9.69
N ILE A 159 -25.06 9.03 10.75
CA ILE A 159 -25.35 9.29 12.16
C ILE A 159 -24.09 9.83 12.84
N ALA A 160 -24.23 10.40 14.03
CA ALA A 160 -23.12 11.02 14.75
C ALA A 160 -22.02 10.01 15.09
N ASP A 161 -20.77 10.41 14.84
CA ASP A 161 -19.58 9.66 15.23
C ASP A 161 -19.47 9.63 16.78
N PRO A 162 -19.40 8.45 17.41
CA PRO A 162 -19.33 8.34 18.87
C PRO A 162 -17.92 8.61 19.42
N ASP A 163 -16.90 8.76 18.57
CA ASP A 163 -15.52 8.92 19.00
C ASP A 163 -15.16 10.34 19.42
N HIS A 164 -14.15 10.42 20.29
CA HIS A 164 -13.55 11.68 20.71
C HIS A 164 -12.26 11.95 19.96
N TYR A 165 -12.00 13.23 19.71
CA TYR A 165 -10.86 13.74 18.96
C TYR A 165 -10.24 14.89 19.73
N ASP A 166 -8.91 14.96 19.73
CA ASP A 166 -8.19 16.00 20.48
C ASP A 166 -7.22 16.77 19.60
N LYS A 167 -6.80 17.93 20.10
CA LYS A 167 -5.78 18.78 19.51
C LYS A 167 -4.62 18.90 20.48
N ALA A 168 -3.40 18.83 19.96
CA ALA A 168 -2.21 18.98 20.76
C ALA A 168 -1.17 19.89 20.10
N TRP A 169 -0.29 20.42 20.93
CA TRP A 169 0.74 21.37 20.54
C TRP A 169 2.10 20.89 21.01
N ALA A 170 3.09 20.99 20.14
CA ALA A 170 4.47 20.64 20.48
C ALA A 170 5.44 21.67 19.91
N HIS A 171 6.59 21.80 20.57
CA HIS A 171 7.73 22.58 20.09
C HIS A 171 8.95 21.68 20.07
N CYS A 172 9.77 21.79 19.03
CA CYS A 172 11.04 21.08 18.93
C CYS A 172 12.09 21.94 18.23
N ASP A 173 13.35 21.57 18.40
CA ASP A 173 14.45 22.17 17.66
C ASP A 173 14.55 21.51 16.27
N VAL A 174 14.39 20.19 16.19
CA VAL A 174 14.42 19.42 14.93
C VAL A 174 13.20 18.51 14.82
N LEU A 175 12.39 18.73 13.78
CA LEU A 175 11.32 17.82 13.37
C LEU A 175 11.82 16.91 12.24
N ILE A 176 11.54 15.62 12.30
CA ILE A 176 11.96 14.66 11.29
C ILE A 176 10.73 13.94 10.74
N ALA A 177 10.56 13.99 9.41
CA ALA A 177 9.44 13.37 8.71
C ALA A 177 9.89 12.05 8.06
N GLY A 178 9.50 10.93 8.64
CA GLY A 178 9.80 9.57 8.16
C GLY A 178 10.93 8.90 8.95
N SER A 179 10.78 7.61 9.23
CA SER A 179 11.71 6.77 10.01
C SER A 179 12.49 5.76 9.15
N GLY A 180 12.66 6.06 7.85
CA GLY A 180 13.61 5.34 7.02
C GLY A 180 15.07 5.51 7.51
N PRO A 181 16.06 4.90 6.83
CA PRO A 181 17.46 4.98 7.25
C PRO A 181 17.94 6.43 7.42
N ALA A 182 17.56 7.31 6.50
CA ALA A 182 17.90 8.73 6.57
C ALA A 182 17.28 9.43 7.79
N GLY A 183 16.02 9.13 8.11
CA GLY A 183 15.31 9.74 9.23
C GLY A 183 15.81 9.26 10.59
N LEU A 184 16.07 7.96 10.73
CA LEU A 184 16.66 7.38 11.93
C LEU A 184 18.08 7.89 12.17
N ALA A 185 18.90 7.99 11.13
CA ALA A 185 20.24 8.58 11.23
C ALA A 185 20.18 10.07 11.62
N ALA A 186 19.25 10.84 11.03
CA ALA A 186 19.04 12.24 11.40
C ALA A 186 18.56 12.39 12.86
N ALA A 187 17.69 11.49 13.33
CA ALA A 187 17.19 11.48 14.69
C ALA A 187 18.31 11.21 15.70
N LEU A 188 19.18 10.23 15.41
CA LEU A 188 20.35 9.94 16.23
C LEU A 188 21.31 11.12 16.28
N ALA A 189 21.62 11.71 15.13
CA ALA A 189 22.54 12.84 15.06
C ALA A 189 22.01 14.05 15.86
N ALA A 190 20.74 14.40 15.69
CA ALA A 190 20.11 15.51 16.42
C ALA A 190 19.90 15.20 17.91
N GLY A 191 19.55 13.97 18.26
CA GLY A 191 19.38 13.54 19.65
C GLY A 191 20.71 13.58 20.42
N ARG A 192 21.79 13.07 19.81
CA ARG A 192 23.14 13.11 20.40
C ARG A 192 23.68 14.52 20.63
N SER A 193 23.19 15.52 19.89
CA SER A 193 23.57 16.92 20.15
C SER A 193 22.80 17.56 21.31
N GLY A 194 21.86 16.84 21.93
CA GLY A 194 20.98 17.38 22.98
C GLY A 194 19.87 18.29 22.45
N ALA A 195 19.55 18.23 21.16
CA ALA A 195 18.42 18.98 20.61
C ALA A 195 17.09 18.33 21.04
N ARG A 196 16.02 19.13 21.16
CA ARG A 196 14.68 18.56 21.28
C ARG A 196 14.21 18.08 19.92
N VAL A 197 14.05 16.77 19.77
CA VAL A 197 13.73 16.11 18.50
C VAL A 197 12.33 15.53 18.54
N ILE A 198 11.57 15.72 17.46
CA ILE A 198 10.37 14.93 17.21
C ILE A 198 10.57 14.17 15.90
N LEU A 199 10.47 12.85 15.95
CA LEU A 199 10.46 11.96 14.78
C LEU A 199 9.03 11.45 14.55
N CYS A 200 8.44 11.79 13.40
CA CYS A 200 7.12 11.31 13.00
C CYS A 200 7.23 10.23 11.92
N GLU A 201 6.50 9.13 12.10
CA GLU A 201 6.35 8.04 11.14
C GLU A 201 4.87 7.72 10.93
N GLU A 202 4.44 7.60 9.67
CA GLU A 202 3.06 7.25 9.36
C GLU A 202 2.77 5.75 9.58
N ASP A 203 3.79 4.91 9.51
CA ASP A 203 3.70 3.51 9.83
C ASP A 203 3.58 3.27 11.35
N PHE A 204 3.10 2.08 11.71
CA PHE A 204 3.09 1.58 13.08
C PHE A 204 4.40 0.91 13.50
N VAL A 205 5.29 0.61 12.54
CA VAL A 205 6.65 0.11 12.77
C VAL A 205 7.68 1.07 12.17
N LEU A 206 8.72 1.38 12.93
CA LEU A 206 9.81 2.27 12.50
C LEU A 206 10.85 1.52 11.64
N GLY A 207 11.45 2.21 10.67
CA GLY A 207 12.50 1.64 9.79
C GLY A 207 12.25 1.87 8.30
N GLY A 208 11.05 2.33 7.93
CA GLY A 208 10.67 2.60 6.55
C GLY A 208 10.95 1.41 5.62
N ARG A 209 11.61 1.66 4.48
CA ARG A 209 11.93 0.63 3.49
C ARG A 209 12.85 -0.47 4.00
N LEU A 210 13.67 -0.25 5.02
CA LEU A 210 14.55 -1.30 5.58
C LEU A 210 13.76 -2.50 6.11
N LEU A 211 12.51 -2.29 6.56
CA LEU A 211 11.60 -3.36 6.99
C LEU A 211 11.25 -4.34 5.88
N SER A 212 11.42 -3.94 4.62
CA SER A 212 11.12 -4.76 3.43
C SER A 212 12.37 -5.10 2.61
N ASP A 213 13.30 -4.16 2.51
CA ASP A 213 14.47 -4.26 1.63
C ASP A 213 15.69 -4.87 2.35
N GLY A 214 15.68 -4.87 3.69
CA GLY A 214 16.80 -5.32 4.49
C GLY A 214 18.07 -4.54 4.18
N GLY A 215 19.19 -5.26 4.08
CA GLY A 215 20.51 -4.69 3.80
C GLY A 215 21.41 -4.64 5.03
N MET A 216 22.58 -4.03 4.86
CA MET A 216 23.59 -3.86 5.90
C MET A 216 23.85 -2.37 6.12
N ILE A 217 23.90 -1.92 7.37
CA ILE A 217 24.28 -0.55 7.74
C ILE A 217 25.30 -0.65 8.87
N ASP A 218 26.41 0.07 8.75
CA ASP A 218 27.53 0.01 9.72
C ASP A 218 28.08 -1.41 9.96
N GLY A 219 27.99 -2.28 8.95
CA GLY A 219 28.40 -3.69 9.05
C GLY A 219 27.40 -4.61 9.75
N GLU A 220 26.24 -4.10 10.18
CA GLU A 220 25.19 -4.83 10.88
C GLU A 220 23.97 -5.07 9.96
N PRO A 221 23.23 -6.19 10.11
CA PRO A 221 21.94 -6.37 9.45
C PRO A 221 20.96 -5.24 9.78
N ALA A 222 20.19 -4.79 8.81
CA ALA A 222 19.28 -3.64 8.97
C ALA A 222 18.33 -3.76 10.17
N ALA A 223 17.83 -4.97 10.48
CA ALA A 223 16.95 -5.20 11.63
C ALA A 223 17.67 -4.96 12.98
N GLU A 224 18.94 -5.35 13.08
CA GLU A 224 19.78 -5.12 14.26
C GLU A 224 20.12 -3.64 14.39
N TRP A 225 20.49 -3.00 13.28
CA TRP A 225 20.76 -1.57 13.23
C TRP A 225 19.54 -0.73 13.65
N ILE A 226 18.34 -1.07 13.17
CA ILE A 226 17.08 -0.42 13.60
C ILE A 226 16.90 -0.62 15.09
N SER A 227 16.99 -1.86 15.59
CA SER A 227 16.75 -2.18 17.00
C SER A 227 17.70 -1.41 17.93
N ARG A 228 19.01 -1.38 17.60
CA ARG A 228 20.02 -0.61 18.33
C ARG A 228 19.73 0.88 18.29
N THR A 229 19.39 1.42 17.11
CA THR A 229 19.07 2.83 16.92
C THR A 229 17.85 3.25 17.74
N LEU A 230 16.78 2.45 17.74
CA LEU A 230 15.58 2.73 18.51
C LEU A 230 15.83 2.64 20.02
N ALA A 231 16.62 1.67 20.47
CA ALA A 231 17.00 1.56 21.88
C ALA A 231 17.79 2.81 22.35
N GLU A 232 18.69 3.32 21.52
CA GLU A 232 19.42 4.54 21.82
C GLU A 232 18.51 5.77 21.84
N LEU A 233 17.65 5.95 20.84
CA LEU A 233 16.70 7.06 20.79
C LEU A 233 15.74 7.04 21.99
N ALA A 234 15.29 5.86 22.43
CA ALA A 234 14.43 5.70 23.60
C ALA A 234 15.14 6.10 24.92
N GLY A 235 16.47 6.04 24.97
CA GLY A 235 17.27 6.49 26.10
C GLY A 235 17.51 8.01 26.14
N MET A 236 17.11 8.76 25.10
CA MET A 236 17.31 10.20 25.00
C MET A 236 16.07 10.95 25.49
N PRO A 237 16.13 11.72 26.60
CA PRO A 237 14.95 12.37 27.19
C PRO A 237 14.33 13.45 26.31
N ASP A 238 15.12 14.09 25.45
CA ASP A 238 14.70 15.15 24.55
C ASP A 238 14.27 14.64 23.16
N VAL A 239 14.25 13.32 22.94
CA VAL A 239 13.78 12.70 21.69
C VAL A 239 12.40 12.11 21.89
N ARG A 240 11.44 12.57 21.08
CA ARG A 240 10.10 12.00 21.00
C ARG A 240 9.91 11.28 19.67
N VAL A 241 9.59 10.00 19.72
CA VAL A 241 9.24 9.21 18.55
C VAL A 241 7.73 9.00 18.51
N MET A 242 7.11 9.32 17.36
CA MET A 242 5.67 9.27 17.14
C MET A 242 5.38 8.38 15.92
N THR A 243 5.00 7.13 16.18
CA THR A 243 4.45 6.23 15.14
C THR A 243 3.00 6.57 14.84
N ARG A 244 2.42 6.00 13.79
CA ARG A 244 1.03 6.24 13.35
C ARG A 244 0.71 7.73 13.16
N THR A 245 1.73 8.55 12.91
CA THR A 245 1.66 10.00 12.88
C THR A 245 2.07 10.51 11.50
N THR A 246 1.09 10.93 10.72
CA THR A 246 1.32 11.45 9.37
C THR A 246 1.48 12.97 9.44
N LEU A 247 2.66 13.47 9.07
CA LEU A 247 2.83 14.89 8.76
C LEU A 247 2.17 15.18 7.41
N PHE A 248 1.14 16.04 7.43
CA PHE A 248 0.32 16.29 6.24
C PHE A 248 0.47 17.70 5.68
N GLY A 249 1.10 18.63 6.41
CA GLY A 249 1.20 20.01 5.99
C GLY A 249 2.35 20.78 6.63
N VAL A 250 2.91 21.70 5.86
CA VAL A 250 3.90 22.70 6.27
C VAL A 250 3.28 24.08 6.11
N TYR A 251 3.48 24.93 7.11
CA TYR A 251 2.92 26.28 7.20
C TYR A 251 3.99 27.26 7.68
N ASP A 252 3.67 28.56 7.58
CA ASP A 252 4.56 29.64 7.97
C ASP A 252 5.05 29.54 9.43
N GLY A 253 6.23 30.12 9.66
CA GLY A 253 6.85 30.17 10.99
C GLY A 253 7.39 28.81 11.47
N GLY A 254 7.65 27.87 10.55
CA GLY A 254 8.12 26.53 10.91
C GLY A 254 7.03 25.72 11.61
N THR A 255 5.76 25.90 11.20
CA THR A 255 4.61 25.21 11.77
C THR A 255 4.24 24.02 10.89
N TYR A 256 3.98 22.87 11.51
CA TYR A 256 3.66 21.62 10.83
C TYR A 256 2.36 21.04 11.38
N GLY A 257 1.53 20.52 10.48
CA GLY A 257 0.33 19.77 10.81
C GLY A 257 0.63 18.26 10.78
N ALA A 258 0.27 17.55 11.86
CA ALA A 258 0.35 16.10 11.91
C ALA A 258 -0.97 15.49 12.42
N ILE A 259 -1.30 14.29 11.95
CA ILE A 259 -2.41 13.50 12.48
C ILE A 259 -1.88 12.21 13.08
N GLU A 260 -2.07 12.04 14.38
CA GLU A 260 -1.73 10.82 15.11
C GLU A 260 -2.98 9.93 15.22
N ARG A 261 -2.88 8.72 14.70
CA ARG A 261 -3.92 7.68 14.81
C ARG A 261 -3.71 6.91 16.11
N VAL A 262 -4.26 7.44 17.19
CA VAL A 262 -4.02 6.95 18.56
C VAL A 262 -4.61 5.56 18.76
N ASN A 263 -5.88 5.36 18.40
CA ASN A 263 -6.63 4.12 18.70
C ASN A 263 -7.35 3.54 17.46
N ASP A 264 -6.94 3.90 16.24
CA ASP A 264 -7.54 3.34 15.02
C ASP A 264 -7.25 1.85 14.81
N HIS A 265 -6.16 1.36 15.41
CA HIS A 265 -5.75 -0.04 15.41
C HIS A 265 -6.53 -0.88 16.46
N LEU A 266 -7.55 -0.32 17.09
CA LEU A 266 -8.43 -1.00 18.04
C LEU A 266 -9.87 -1.04 17.51
N PRO A 267 -10.71 -2.00 17.97
CA PRO A 267 -12.14 -2.03 17.65
C PRO A 267 -12.87 -0.74 18.07
N SER A 268 -12.51 -0.22 19.24
CA SER A 268 -12.97 1.05 19.78
C SER A 268 -11.88 1.65 20.68
N PRO A 269 -11.75 3.00 20.74
CA PRO A 269 -10.90 3.64 21.73
C PRO A 269 -11.30 3.23 23.15
N PRO A 270 -10.32 3.01 24.05
CA PRO A 270 -10.60 2.83 25.47
C PRO A 270 -11.30 4.05 26.07
N GLU A 271 -11.94 3.87 27.23
CA GLU A 271 -12.63 4.94 27.94
C GLU A 271 -11.68 6.13 28.20
N HIS A 272 -12.20 7.34 28.02
CA HIS A 272 -11.45 8.61 28.16
C HIS A 272 -10.25 8.78 27.24
N GLN A 273 -10.08 7.91 26.23
CA GLN A 273 -9.06 8.10 25.20
C GLN A 273 -9.67 8.62 23.90
N VAL A 274 -8.86 9.39 23.18
CA VAL A 274 -9.22 9.87 21.85
C VAL A 274 -8.90 8.84 20.80
N ARG A 275 -9.65 8.89 19.71
CA ARG A 275 -9.40 8.06 18.53
C ARG A 275 -8.20 8.57 17.74
N GLN A 276 -8.20 9.87 17.46
CA GLN A 276 -7.12 10.55 16.74
C GLN A 276 -6.79 11.89 17.41
N ARG A 277 -5.55 12.35 17.20
CA ARG A 277 -5.05 13.62 17.72
C ARG A 277 -4.44 14.46 16.62
N LEU A 278 -4.96 15.67 16.46
CA LEU A 278 -4.42 16.68 15.55
C LEU A 278 -3.28 17.44 16.23
N TRP A 279 -2.08 17.36 15.68
CA TRP A 279 -0.91 18.05 16.19
C TRP A 279 -0.62 19.32 15.39
N ARG A 280 -0.36 20.41 16.12
CA ARG A 280 0.36 21.58 15.62
C ARG A 280 1.77 21.57 16.22
N ILE A 281 2.77 21.30 15.40
CA ILE A 281 4.17 21.20 15.81
C ILE A 281 4.92 22.42 15.29
N VAL A 282 5.58 23.18 16.16
CA VAL A 282 6.47 24.28 15.77
C VAL A 282 7.91 23.81 15.89
N ALA A 283 8.67 23.87 14.81
CA ALA A 283 10.05 23.38 14.75
C ALA A 283 11.00 24.45 14.22
N LYS A 284 12.19 24.58 14.82
CA LYS A 284 13.22 25.50 14.29
C LYS A 284 13.76 25.03 12.94
N ARG A 285 13.89 23.72 12.77
CA ARG A 285 14.32 23.06 11.53
C ARG A 285 13.51 21.78 11.31
N CYS A 286 13.34 21.40 10.04
CA CYS A 286 12.76 20.11 9.67
C CYS A 286 13.69 19.37 8.71
N VAL A 287 13.85 18.07 8.93
CA VAL A 287 14.49 17.13 8.02
C VAL A 287 13.41 16.28 7.37
N VAL A 288 13.22 16.44 6.06
CA VAL A 288 12.26 15.64 5.30
C VAL A 288 12.94 14.36 4.83
N ALA A 289 12.63 13.25 5.48
CA ALA A 289 13.11 11.90 5.16
C ALA A 289 11.96 10.99 4.65
N ALA A 290 11.04 11.57 3.89
CA ALA A 290 9.79 10.94 3.44
C ALA A 290 9.96 9.86 2.36
N GLY A 291 11.19 9.60 1.91
CA GLY A 291 11.51 8.56 0.94
C GLY A 291 11.04 8.87 -0.48
N ALA A 292 10.75 7.80 -1.23
CA ALA A 292 10.27 7.86 -2.61
C ALA A 292 9.20 6.81 -2.83
N ILE A 293 8.26 7.11 -3.74
CA ILE A 293 7.16 6.23 -4.12
C ILE A 293 7.50 5.59 -5.47
N GLU A 294 7.38 4.27 -5.58
CA GLU A 294 7.59 3.57 -6.84
C GLU A 294 6.48 3.94 -7.84
N ARG A 295 6.85 4.15 -9.12
CA ARG A 295 5.89 4.55 -10.17
C ARG A 295 5.50 3.36 -11.05
N PRO A 296 4.20 3.22 -11.43
CA PRO A 296 3.76 2.20 -12.36
C PRO A 296 4.21 2.50 -13.80
N ILE A 297 4.04 1.53 -14.69
CA ILE A 297 4.16 1.71 -16.15
C ILE A 297 2.80 1.50 -16.81
N VAL A 298 2.58 2.17 -17.93
CA VAL A 298 1.34 2.09 -18.71
C VAL A 298 1.47 1.00 -19.77
N PHE A 299 0.60 0.00 -19.70
CA PHE A 299 0.43 -1.06 -20.69
C PHE A 299 -1.00 -1.62 -20.59
N ALA A 300 -1.45 -2.35 -21.60
CA ALA A 300 -2.80 -2.91 -21.60
C ALA A 300 -2.99 -3.91 -20.45
N GLY A 301 -4.03 -3.74 -19.63
CA GLY A 301 -4.29 -4.62 -18.49
C GLY A 301 -3.39 -4.39 -17.27
N ASN A 302 -2.67 -3.26 -17.19
CA ASN A 302 -1.85 -2.89 -16.01
C ASN A 302 -2.64 -2.69 -14.70
N ASP A 303 -3.96 -2.76 -14.75
CA ASP A 303 -4.86 -2.71 -13.60
C ASP A 303 -5.47 -4.05 -13.20
N THR A 304 -5.07 -5.14 -13.87
CA THR A 304 -5.56 -6.49 -13.59
C THR A 304 -5.14 -6.92 -12.19
N PRO A 305 -6.03 -7.54 -11.38
CA PRO A 305 -5.65 -8.12 -10.09
C PRO A 305 -4.42 -9.04 -10.22
N GLY A 306 -3.43 -8.87 -9.34
CA GLY A 306 -2.16 -9.59 -9.41
C GLY A 306 -1.05 -8.84 -10.17
N VAL A 307 -1.37 -7.75 -10.88
CA VAL A 307 -0.37 -6.73 -11.23
C VAL A 307 -0.13 -5.87 -10.00
N MET A 308 1.12 -5.74 -9.57
CA MET A 308 1.52 -5.05 -8.34
C MET A 308 2.85 -4.32 -8.54
N MET A 309 3.07 -3.24 -7.80
CA MET A 309 4.39 -2.59 -7.71
C MET A 309 5.43 -3.59 -7.21
N ALA A 310 6.61 -3.63 -7.82
CA ALA A 310 7.66 -4.59 -7.48
C ALA A 310 8.13 -4.43 -6.03
N SER A 311 8.25 -3.19 -5.56
CA SER A 311 8.59 -2.86 -4.17
C SER A 311 7.50 -3.28 -3.18
N ALA A 312 6.22 -3.25 -3.58
CA ALA A 312 5.10 -3.69 -2.76
C ALA A 312 5.02 -5.22 -2.67
N MET A 313 5.23 -5.93 -3.79
CA MET A 313 5.34 -7.39 -3.76
C MET A 313 6.48 -7.83 -2.84
N ARG A 314 7.62 -7.15 -2.91
CA ARG A 314 8.75 -7.36 -2.00
C ARG A 314 8.37 -7.09 -0.55
N THR A 315 7.64 -6.01 -0.26
CA THR A 315 7.12 -5.71 1.08
C THR A 315 6.20 -6.82 1.60
N TYR A 316 5.23 -7.30 0.83
CA TYR A 316 4.36 -8.40 1.28
C TYR A 316 5.14 -9.67 1.60
N VAL A 317 6.09 -10.04 0.76
CA VAL A 317 6.93 -11.22 0.96
C VAL A 317 7.85 -11.06 2.18
N ALA A 318 8.63 -9.98 2.24
CA ALA A 318 9.67 -9.81 3.26
C ALA A 318 9.11 -9.36 4.62
N ARG A 319 8.26 -8.33 4.62
CA ARG A 319 7.72 -7.76 5.86
C ARG A 319 6.54 -8.55 6.41
N TYR A 320 5.70 -9.12 5.57
CA TYR A 320 4.46 -9.75 6.05
C TYR A 320 4.42 -11.26 5.84
N ALA A 321 5.46 -11.85 5.23
CA ALA A 321 5.47 -13.27 4.86
C ALA A 321 4.21 -13.68 4.06
N ALA A 322 3.61 -12.74 3.33
CA ALA A 322 2.40 -12.92 2.54
C ALA A 322 2.75 -12.85 1.05
N THR A 323 2.29 -13.82 0.28
CA THR A 323 2.72 -14.02 -1.12
C THR A 323 1.58 -13.63 -2.07
N PRO A 324 1.69 -12.55 -2.86
CA PRO A 324 0.62 -12.18 -3.78
C PRO A 324 0.44 -13.15 -4.95
N ALA A 325 1.50 -13.90 -5.26
CA ALA A 325 1.57 -14.89 -6.33
C ALA A 325 2.63 -15.95 -5.99
N LYS A 326 2.45 -17.18 -6.51
CA LYS A 326 3.43 -18.27 -6.35
C LYS A 326 4.43 -18.30 -7.51
N ARG A 327 3.93 -18.03 -8.72
CA ARG A 327 4.74 -17.86 -9.93
C ARG A 327 4.65 -16.42 -10.41
N ILE A 328 5.77 -15.71 -10.38
CA ILE A 328 5.85 -14.25 -10.59
C ILE A 328 6.58 -13.95 -11.90
N ALA A 329 5.97 -13.14 -12.75
CA ALA A 329 6.71 -12.40 -13.78
C ALA A 329 7.13 -11.05 -13.19
N LEU A 330 8.30 -10.55 -13.57
CA LEU A 330 8.78 -9.23 -13.15
C LEU A 330 9.10 -8.37 -14.36
N PHE A 331 8.53 -7.17 -14.43
CA PHE A 331 8.97 -6.12 -15.32
C PHE A 331 9.85 -5.13 -14.57
N THR A 332 10.97 -4.71 -15.16
CA THR A 332 11.79 -3.62 -14.62
C THR A 332 12.42 -2.75 -15.71
N ASN A 333 12.61 -1.47 -15.43
CA ASN A 333 13.44 -0.55 -16.21
C ASN A 333 14.66 -0.02 -15.45
N ASN A 334 14.93 -0.58 -14.26
CA ASN A 334 15.98 -0.14 -13.34
C ASN A 334 16.51 -1.33 -12.50
N GLU A 335 17.55 -1.10 -11.70
CA GLU A 335 18.14 -2.17 -10.89
C GLU A 335 17.28 -2.61 -9.69
N ASP A 336 16.40 -1.74 -9.17
CA ASP A 336 15.62 -2.06 -7.95
C ASP A 336 14.68 -3.25 -8.15
N GLY A 337 14.10 -3.40 -9.34
CA GLY A 337 13.25 -4.55 -9.66
C GLY A 337 13.94 -5.90 -9.42
N TRP A 338 15.26 -5.99 -9.62
CA TRP A 338 16.02 -7.21 -9.36
C TRP A 338 16.11 -7.58 -7.88
N ARG A 339 15.96 -6.62 -6.96
CA ARG A 339 15.84 -6.92 -5.52
C ARG A 339 14.58 -7.73 -5.22
N THR A 340 13.49 -7.47 -5.95
CA THR A 340 12.25 -8.25 -5.82
C THR A 340 12.42 -9.68 -6.32
N VAL A 341 13.21 -9.89 -7.37
CA VAL A 341 13.60 -11.24 -7.84
C VAL A 341 14.33 -11.99 -6.74
N GLY A 342 15.35 -11.37 -6.13
CA GLY A 342 16.11 -11.95 -5.03
C GLY A 342 15.23 -12.30 -3.82
N ALA A 343 14.35 -11.38 -3.41
CA ALA A 343 13.43 -11.61 -2.29
C ALA A 343 12.44 -12.74 -2.57
N ALA A 344 11.89 -12.82 -3.78
CA ALA A 344 10.98 -13.88 -4.18
C ALA A 344 11.67 -15.26 -4.18
N LEU A 345 12.88 -15.37 -4.73
CA LEU A 345 13.66 -16.61 -4.72
C LEU A 345 14.05 -17.03 -3.29
N GLY A 346 14.48 -16.08 -2.46
CA GLY A 346 14.80 -16.32 -1.05
C GLY A 346 13.62 -16.80 -0.23
N ALA A 347 12.40 -16.43 -0.64
CA ALA A 347 11.14 -16.90 -0.07
C ALA A 347 10.61 -18.21 -0.69
N GLY A 348 11.35 -18.82 -1.63
CA GLY A 348 10.95 -20.06 -2.31
C GLY A 348 9.87 -19.89 -3.38
N LEU A 349 9.65 -18.67 -3.87
CA LEU A 349 8.71 -18.39 -4.97
C LEU A 349 9.35 -18.65 -6.32
N GLN A 350 8.52 -18.92 -7.32
CA GLN A 350 8.96 -19.18 -8.69
C GLN A 350 8.99 -17.89 -9.50
N ILE A 351 10.08 -17.67 -10.25
CA ILE A 351 10.16 -16.60 -11.24
C ILE A 351 9.86 -17.19 -12.61
N ALA A 352 8.81 -16.70 -13.26
CA ALA A 352 8.42 -17.12 -14.60
C ALA A 352 9.33 -16.52 -15.67
N ALA A 353 9.62 -15.22 -15.54
CA ALA A 353 10.55 -14.47 -16.38
C ALA A 353 10.85 -13.11 -15.74
N VAL A 354 12.00 -12.54 -16.07
CA VAL A 354 12.30 -11.12 -15.86
C VAL A 354 12.29 -10.40 -17.20
N ILE A 355 11.38 -9.46 -17.37
CA ILE A 355 11.28 -8.56 -18.51
C ILE A 355 12.05 -7.28 -18.15
N ASP A 356 13.27 -7.15 -18.64
CA ASP A 356 14.11 -5.97 -18.40
C ASP A 356 14.12 -5.07 -19.64
N ALA A 357 13.68 -3.83 -19.49
CA ALA A 357 13.63 -2.87 -20.59
C ALA A 357 15.01 -2.37 -21.02
N ARG A 358 16.05 -2.63 -20.23
CA ARG A 358 17.41 -2.16 -20.49
C ARG A 358 18.13 -3.07 -21.49
N PRO A 359 19.01 -2.51 -22.33
CA PRO A 359 19.76 -3.28 -23.32
C PRO A 359 20.75 -4.26 -22.68
N GLU A 360 21.24 -3.94 -21.49
CA GLU A 360 22.19 -4.75 -20.75
C GLU A 360 21.75 -4.95 -19.31
N ILE A 361 22.05 -6.13 -18.77
CA ILE A 361 21.89 -6.46 -17.36
C ILE A 361 23.25 -6.76 -16.74
N SER A 362 23.37 -6.58 -15.43
CA SER A 362 24.64 -6.82 -14.73
C SER A 362 25.05 -8.31 -14.75
N PRO A 363 26.35 -8.64 -14.63
CA PRO A 363 26.80 -10.02 -14.45
C PRO A 363 26.16 -10.72 -13.25
N ALA A 364 25.89 -9.98 -12.17
CA ALA A 364 25.21 -10.49 -10.99
C ALA A 364 23.78 -10.94 -11.32
N HIS A 365 23.04 -10.16 -12.11
CA HIS A 365 21.67 -10.50 -12.55
C HIS A 365 21.64 -11.67 -13.52
N ARG A 366 22.62 -11.79 -14.43
CA ARG A 366 22.80 -13.00 -15.26
C ARG A 366 23.06 -14.24 -14.40
N SER A 367 23.94 -14.14 -13.40
CA SER A 367 24.22 -15.23 -12.48
C SER A 367 22.98 -15.63 -11.68
N LEU A 368 22.20 -14.66 -11.20
CA LEU A 368 20.95 -14.90 -10.49
C LEU A 368 19.93 -15.63 -11.37
N ALA A 369 19.77 -15.19 -12.64
CA ALA A 369 18.89 -15.83 -13.61
C ALA A 369 19.31 -17.27 -13.91
N SER A 370 20.62 -17.50 -14.14
CA SER A 370 21.16 -18.83 -14.38
C SER A 370 20.97 -19.76 -13.18
N LYS A 371 21.22 -19.29 -11.95
CA LYS A 371 21.03 -20.08 -10.72
C LYS A 371 19.56 -20.35 -10.41
N GLY A 372 18.70 -19.37 -10.66
CA GLY A 372 17.26 -19.47 -10.44
C GLY A 372 16.50 -20.19 -11.55
N GLY A 373 17.14 -20.45 -12.70
CA GLY A 373 16.56 -21.20 -13.81
C GLY A 373 15.41 -20.48 -14.52
N PHE A 374 15.45 -19.15 -14.63
CA PHE A 374 14.41 -18.36 -15.29
C PHE A 374 14.95 -17.53 -16.46
N PRO A 375 14.14 -17.29 -17.50
CA PRO A 375 14.55 -16.48 -18.64
C PRO A 375 14.58 -14.98 -18.30
N VAL A 376 15.53 -14.28 -18.90
CA VAL A 376 15.54 -12.81 -18.97
C VAL A 376 15.16 -12.40 -20.38
N LEU A 377 14.09 -11.63 -20.50
CA LEU A 377 13.56 -11.13 -21.75
C LEU A 377 13.87 -9.64 -21.85
N HIS A 378 14.69 -9.25 -22.81
CA HIS A 378 14.93 -7.83 -23.09
C HIS A 378 13.74 -7.26 -23.84
N GLY A 379 13.01 -6.32 -23.23
CA GLY A 379 11.81 -5.75 -23.84
C GLY A 379 10.84 -5.09 -22.87
N SER A 380 9.57 -5.00 -23.27
CA SER A 380 8.52 -4.36 -22.48
C SER A 380 7.26 -5.21 -22.42
N VAL A 381 6.47 -5.01 -21.37
CA VAL A 381 5.14 -5.62 -21.27
C VAL A 381 4.19 -4.85 -22.18
N SER A 382 3.58 -5.54 -23.14
CA SER A 382 2.62 -4.96 -24.08
C SER A 382 1.17 -5.23 -23.68
N GLY A 383 0.93 -6.26 -22.86
CA GLY A 383 -0.40 -6.55 -22.34
C GLY A 383 -0.41 -7.60 -21.24
N VAL A 384 -1.50 -7.63 -20.48
CA VAL A 384 -1.80 -8.65 -19.48
C VAL A 384 -3.17 -9.24 -19.79
N ASP A 385 -3.23 -10.56 -19.99
CA ASP A 385 -4.48 -11.32 -19.98
C ASP A 385 -4.75 -11.86 -18.57
N GLY A 386 -5.95 -11.58 -18.09
CA GLY A 386 -6.40 -11.94 -16.76
C GLY A 386 -7.81 -11.44 -16.50
N GLY A 387 -8.19 -11.40 -15.23
CA GLY A 387 -9.50 -10.90 -14.84
C GLY A 387 -9.69 -10.91 -13.33
N LYS A 388 -10.93 -11.17 -12.89
CA LYS A 388 -11.28 -11.21 -11.47
C LYS A 388 -10.51 -12.25 -10.64
N ASP A 389 -9.98 -13.28 -11.28
CA ASP A 389 -9.19 -14.35 -10.63
C ASP A 389 -7.68 -14.11 -10.72
N GLY A 390 -7.27 -13.00 -11.34
CA GLY A 390 -5.89 -12.55 -11.42
C GLY A 390 -5.29 -12.56 -12.82
N VAL A 391 -4.00 -12.24 -12.89
CA VAL A 391 -3.13 -12.43 -14.05
C VAL A 391 -3.05 -13.92 -14.40
N ARG A 392 -3.09 -14.23 -15.69
CA ARG A 392 -2.80 -15.58 -16.22
C ARG A 392 -1.60 -15.56 -17.17
N LYS A 393 -1.53 -14.53 -18.03
CA LYS A 393 -0.56 -14.45 -19.12
C LYS A 393 -0.14 -13.01 -19.36
N ILE A 394 1.15 -12.81 -19.60
CA ILE A 394 1.75 -11.52 -19.91
C ILE A 394 2.29 -11.56 -21.34
N ALA A 395 1.85 -10.63 -22.18
CA ALA A 395 2.38 -10.39 -23.51
C ALA A 395 3.59 -9.46 -23.43
N VAL A 396 4.68 -9.86 -24.08
CA VAL A 396 5.97 -9.16 -24.06
C VAL A 396 6.38 -8.80 -25.48
N SER A 397 6.73 -7.53 -25.69
CA SER A 397 7.37 -7.05 -26.91
C SER A 397 8.87 -7.02 -26.69
N LEU A 398 9.60 -7.92 -27.35
CA LEU A 398 11.04 -8.05 -27.24
C LEU A 398 11.76 -6.94 -28.01
N THR A 399 12.95 -6.59 -27.55
CA THR A 399 13.89 -5.76 -28.32
C THR A 399 14.16 -6.45 -29.66
N GLY A 400 13.91 -5.75 -30.77
CA GLY A 400 13.94 -6.33 -32.13
C GLY A 400 12.56 -6.68 -32.72
N GLY A 401 11.46 -6.45 -31.98
CA GLY A 401 10.09 -6.49 -32.51
C GLY A 401 9.39 -7.85 -32.44
N ALA A 402 10.12 -8.92 -32.07
CA ALA A 402 9.51 -10.21 -31.79
C ALA A 402 8.56 -10.15 -30.57
N ARG A 403 7.59 -11.08 -30.52
CA ARG A 403 6.64 -11.21 -29.41
C ARG A 403 6.92 -12.47 -28.61
N ALA A 404 6.78 -12.37 -27.30
CA ALA A 404 6.86 -13.49 -26.37
C ALA A 404 5.68 -13.45 -25.41
N GLU A 405 5.43 -14.58 -24.76
CA GLU A 405 4.36 -14.72 -23.79
C GLU A 405 4.87 -15.43 -22.55
N VAL A 406 4.44 -14.98 -21.38
CA VAL A 406 4.86 -15.49 -20.08
C VAL A 406 3.62 -15.86 -19.27
N GLU A 407 3.52 -17.12 -18.84
CA GLU A 407 2.49 -17.56 -17.91
C GLU A 407 2.94 -17.38 -16.46
N ALA A 408 2.13 -16.66 -15.68
CA ALA A 408 2.40 -16.33 -14.28
C ALA A 408 1.11 -15.99 -13.53
N ASP A 409 1.14 -16.12 -12.20
CA ASP A 409 0.02 -15.84 -11.30
C ASP A 409 -0.06 -14.36 -10.87
N GLY A 410 1.01 -13.60 -11.14
CA GLY A 410 1.16 -12.20 -10.82
C GLY A 410 2.32 -11.55 -11.60
N LEU A 411 2.24 -10.22 -11.74
CA LEU A 411 3.23 -9.39 -12.41
C LEU A 411 3.71 -8.30 -11.44
N ALA A 412 4.97 -8.36 -11.05
CA ALA A 412 5.66 -7.29 -10.35
C ALA A 412 6.15 -6.23 -11.36
N VAL A 413 5.87 -4.95 -11.11
CA VAL A 413 6.23 -3.84 -12.02
C VAL A 413 7.13 -2.85 -11.30
N SER A 414 8.36 -2.67 -11.80
CA SER A 414 9.27 -1.61 -11.37
C SER A 414 9.46 -0.58 -12.47
N GLY A 415 8.77 0.56 -12.34
CA GLY A 415 8.87 1.67 -13.30
C GLY A 415 9.90 2.74 -12.93
N GLY A 416 10.50 2.67 -11.74
CA GLY A 416 11.36 3.68 -11.14
C GLY A 416 10.70 4.37 -9.94
N TRP A 417 11.33 5.42 -9.42
CA TRP A 417 10.94 6.06 -8.15
C TRP A 417 10.71 7.56 -8.32
N ASN A 418 9.66 8.06 -7.68
CA ASN A 418 9.37 9.49 -7.57
C ASN A 418 9.63 9.92 -6.12
N PRO A 419 10.57 10.82 -5.84
CA PRO A 419 10.80 11.35 -4.49
C PRO A 419 9.50 11.94 -3.89
N ALA A 420 9.26 11.67 -2.61
CA ALA A 420 8.07 12.15 -1.90
C ALA A 420 8.26 13.62 -1.48
N VAL A 421 8.11 14.52 -2.46
CA VAL A 421 8.32 15.98 -2.29
C VAL A 421 7.11 16.73 -1.73
N GLY A 422 6.05 16.02 -1.32
CA GLY A 422 4.78 16.65 -0.90
C GLY A 422 4.93 17.69 0.20
N LEU A 423 5.79 17.43 1.20
CA LEU A 423 6.07 18.39 2.28
C LEU A 423 6.99 19.55 1.87
N THR A 424 7.63 19.48 0.71
CA THR A 424 8.56 20.52 0.21
C THR A 424 7.98 21.34 -0.95
N SER A 425 6.87 20.91 -1.54
CA SER A 425 6.25 21.53 -2.72
C SER A 425 5.05 22.43 -2.37
N TYR A 426 5.14 23.16 -1.26
CA TYR A 426 4.18 24.18 -0.89
C TYR A 426 4.61 25.53 -1.48
N HIS A 427 3.70 26.18 -2.19
CA HIS A 427 3.85 27.55 -2.70
C HIS A 427 2.79 28.44 -2.07
#